data_AF-A0A8X7BC66-F1
#
_entry.id   AF-A0A8X7BC66-F1
#
_cell.length_a   1.000
_cell.length_b   1.000
_cell.length_c   1.000
_cell.angle_alpha   90.00
_cell.angle_beta   90.00
_cell.angle_gamma   90.00
#
_symmetry.space_group_name_H-M   'P 1'
#
loop_
_entity.id
_entity.type
_entity.pdbx_description
1 polymer ?
#
loop_
_entity_poly.entity_id
_entity_poly.type
_entity_poly.pdbx_seq_one_letter_code
_entity_poly.pdbx_strand_id
1 'polypeptide(L)'
;MEFDIFTKTRQPGIIPLAPLSKSLWTCSVEAAIEYCRIVWDIFPTEKLIRFIVSDTSSLTLNSWSQDQQNLNHLMAALAQVGPPQNVSGKECNVIHGLNAAIEALCECSEIQHEKRTSMTESAGKVVNRGRIICFTNVKSDLEVNSLVECFQSALLEHNKLASSSDSLMIIQHCELVMMHVYPVNKESVIAHQPKKAFCSAKLSSSMLLKLEIYHLTDLHFAEPETLGER
;
A
#
# COMPACT_ATOMS: atom_id res chain seq x y z
N MET A 1 -9.88 -14.82 17.74
CA MET A 1 -10.43 -15.90 16.88
C MET A 1 -10.61 -17.14 17.73
N GLU A 2 -11.70 -17.88 17.51
CA GLU A 2 -11.91 -19.18 18.14
C GLU A 2 -11.30 -20.26 17.26
N PHE A 3 -10.25 -20.92 17.76
CA PHE A 3 -9.59 -22.04 17.07
C PHE A 3 -9.95 -23.40 17.70
N ASP A 4 -10.68 -23.39 18.81
CA ASP A 4 -11.08 -24.60 19.53
C ASP A 4 -12.47 -25.10 19.07
N ILE A 5 -12.47 -26.19 18.31
CA ILE A 5 -13.66 -26.80 17.71
C ILE A 5 -14.44 -27.66 18.74
N PHE A 6 -13.84 -27.97 19.90
CA PHE A 6 -14.44 -28.86 20.91
C PHE A 6 -15.49 -28.18 21.80
N THR A 7 -15.83 -26.92 21.54
CA THR A 7 -16.85 -26.18 22.29
C THR A 7 -18.28 -26.73 22.10
N LYS A 8 -18.53 -27.52 21.04
CA LYS A 8 -19.89 -28.01 20.71
C LYS A 8 -20.30 -29.34 21.35
N THR A 9 -19.39 -30.12 21.91
CA THR A 9 -19.71 -31.38 22.63
C THR A 9 -18.92 -31.45 23.93
N ARG A 10 -19.48 -30.84 24.99
CA ARG A 10 -18.88 -30.78 26.32
C ARG A 10 -18.80 -32.18 26.95
N GLN A 11 -17.66 -32.84 26.83
CA GLN A 11 -17.30 -33.91 27.78
C GLN A 11 -16.78 -33.26 29.08
N PRO A 12 -17.19 -33.73 30.26
CA PRO A 12 -16.65 -33.24 31.53
C PRO A 12 -15.12 -33.45 31.59
N GLY A 13 -14.37 -32.40 31.91
CA GLY A 13 -12.92 -32.49 32.16
C GLY A 13 -12.00 -31.88 31.09
N ILE A 14 -12.53 -31.31 30.00
CA ILE A 14 -11.71 -30.62 28.97
C ILE A 14 -11.69 -29.11 29.27
N ILE A 15 -10.49 -28.54 29.39
CA ILE A 15 -10.27 -27.09 29.54
C ILE A 15 -10.16 -26.48 28.13
N PRO A 16 -11.01 -25.50 27.76
CA PRO A 16 -10.94 -24.88 26.45
C PRO A 16 -9.65 -24.06 26.29
N LEU A 17 -9.11 -24.02 25.08
CA LEU A 17 -7.93 -23.21 24.78
C LEU A 17 -8.25 -21.71 24.91
N ALA A 18 -7.28 -20.95 25.43
CA ALA A 18 -7.41 -19.50 25.51
C ALA A 18 -7.51 -18.89 24.09
N PRO A 19 -8.36 -17.86 23.89
CA PRO A 19 -8.52 -17.24 22.59
C PRO A 19 -7.23 -16.56 22.13
N LEU A 20 -6.85 -16.81 20.88
CA LEU A 20 -5.69 -16.17 20.25
C LEU A 20 -6.11 -14.92 19.47
N SER A 21 -5.27 -13.90 19.54
CA SER A 21 -5.42 -12.64 18.81
C SER A 21 -4.26 -12.47 17.84
N LYS A 22 -4.55 -11.98 16.63
CA LYS A 22 -3.54 -11.60 15.65
C LYS A 22 -2.90 -10.27 16.04
N SER A 23 -1.64 -10.12 15.68
CA SER A 23 -0.96 -8.82 15.74
C SER A 23 -1.50 -7.86 14.67
N LEU A 24 -1.32 -6.55 14.86
CA LEU A 24 -1.67 -5.57 13.81
C LEU A 24 -0.90 -5.83 12.51
N TRP A 25 0.38 -6.23 12.62
CA TRP A 25 1.19 -6.66 11.49
C TRP A 25 0.52 -7.78 10.70
N THR A 26 0.12 -8.87 11.38
CA THR A 26 -0.54 -10.01 10.75
C THR A 26 -1.83 -9.58 10.05
N CYS A 27 -2.66 -8.77 10.70
CA CYS A 27 -3.90 -8.26 10.09
C CYS A 27 -3.63 -7.39 8.85
N SER A 28 -2.62 -6.51 8.90
CA SER A 28 -2.24 -5.66 7.77
C SER A 28 -1.72 -6.49 6.59
N VAL A 29 -0.86 -7.46 6.85
CA VAL A 29 -0.31 -8.35 5.82
C VAL A 29 -1.41 -9.17 5.17
N GLU A 30 -2.32 -9.78 5.95
CA GLU A 30 -3.45 -10.52 5.41
C GLU A 30 -4.35 -9.65 4.53
N ALA A 31 -4.66 -8.42 4.96
CA ALA A 31 -5.47 -7.50 4.17
C ALA A 31 -4.80 -7.09 2.86
N ALA A 32 -3.49 -6.80 2.89
CA ALA A 32 -2.73 -6.43 1.70
C ALA A 32 -2.57 -7.62 0.72
N ILE A 33 -2.40 -8.84 1.25
CA ILE A 33 -2.33 -10.06 0.43
C ILE A 33 -3.67 -10.37 -0.24
N GLU A 34 -4.79 -10.25 0.48
CA GLU A 34 -6.11 -10.41 -0.14
C GLU A 34 -6.39 -9.35 -1.20
N TYR A 35 -5.95 -8.11 -0.98
CA TYR A 35 -6.01 -7.08 -2.02
C TYR A 35 -5.23 -7.51 -3.28
N CYS A 36 -3.98 -7.97 -3.13
CA CYS A 36 -3.18 -8.45 -4.26
C CYS A 36 -3.85 -9.61 -4.98
N ARG A 37 -4.40 -10.58 -4.23
CA ARG A 37 -5.14 -11.71 -4.79
C ARG A 37 -6.28 -11.25 -5.68
N ILE A 38 -7.15 -10.38 -5.16
CA ILE A 38 -8.31 -9.87 -5.92
C ILE A 38 -7.85 -9.12 -7.17
N VAL A 39 -6.83 -8.25 -7.05
CA VAL A 39 -6.30 -7.50 -8.20
C VAL A 39 -5.77 -8.44 -9.27
N TRP A 40 -4.97 -9.43 -8.91
CA TRP A 40 -4.36 -10.35 -9.87
C TRP A 40 -5.35 -11.38 -10.44
N ASP A 41 -6.41 -11.73 -9.68
CA ASP A 41 -7.50 -12.57 -10.18
C ASP A 41 -8.33 -11.82 -11.25
N ILE A 42 -8.56 -10.51 -11.09
CA ILE A 42 -9.34 -9.68 -12.03
C ILE A 42 -8.48 -9.16 -13.19
N PHE A 43 -7.24 -8.76 -12.89
CA PHE A 43 -6.28 -8.19 -13.83
C PHE A 43 -4.97 -9.01 -13.79
N PRO A 44 -4.91 -10.12 -14.54
CA PRO A 44 -3.73 -11.00 -14.54
C PRO A 44 -2.46 -10.31 -15.06
N THR A 45 -2.62 -9.25 -15.87
CA THR A 45 -1.54 -8.45 -16.44
C THR A 45 -1.83 -6.95 -16.28
N GLU A 46 -0.83 -6.11 -16.54
CA GLU A 46 -0.92 -4.63 -16.57
C GLU A 46 -1.13 -3.92 -15.23
N LYS A 47 -1.73 -4.57 -14.23
CA LYS A 47 -1.87 -4.03 -12.87
C LYS A 47 -0.78 -4.56 -11.97
N LEU A 48 0.35 -3.86 -11.97
CA LEU A 48 1.52 -4.21 -11.18
C LEU A 48 1.41 -3.64 -9.75
N ILE A 49 1.87 -4.41 -8.76
CA ILE A 49 1.88 -4.02 -7.35
C ILE A 49 3.31 -4.16 -6.81
N ARG A 50 3.80 -3.11 -6.17
CA ARG A 50 5.07 -3.14 -5.42
C ARG A 50 4.78 -3.26 -3.93
N PHE A 51 5.32 -4.28 -3.28
CA PHE A 51 5.16 -4.53 -1.86
C PHE A 51 6.41 -4.11 -1.10
N ILE A 52 6.25 -3.21 -0.13
CA ILE A 52 7.35 -2.62 0.64
C ILE A 52 7.03 -2.73 2.13
N VAL A 53 7.99 -3.19 2.91
CA VAL A 53 7.94 -3.22 4.37
C VAL A 53 8.84 -2.11 4.91
N SER A 54 8.41 -1.44 5.97
CA SER A 54 9.15 -0.34 6.59
C SER A 54 9.36 -0.60 8.07
N ASP A 55 10.60 -0.53 8.52
CA ASP A 55 10.99 -0.58 9.93
C ASP A 55 12.04 0.51 10.24
N THR A 56 13.24 0.12 10.66
CA THR A 56 14.46 0.96 10.64
C THR A 56 14.94 1.31 9.23
N SER A 57 14.55 0.53 8.22
CA SER A 57 14.80 0.78 6.81
C SER A 57 13.61 0.32 5.98
N SER A 58 13.60 0.64 4.69
CA SER A 58 12.67 0.05 3.74
C SER A 58 13.23 -1.24 3.15
N LEU A 59 12.35 -2.22 2.97
CA LEU A 59 12.64 -3.45 2.26
C LEU A 59 11.58 -3.68 1.19
N THR A 60 12.01 -3.66 -0.06
CA THR A 60 11.17 -3.94 -1.24
C THR A 60 11.15 -5.44 -1.52
N LEU A 61 9.97 -6.06 -1.53
CA LEU A 61 9.82 -7.53 -1.59
C LEU A 61 9.73 -8.07 -3.03
N ASN A 62 9.37 -7.23 -3.99
CA ASN A 62 9.24 -7.60 -5.40
C ASN A 62 9.55 -6.42 -6.33
N SER A 63 9.56 -6.67 -7.64
CA SER A 63 9.82 -5.68 -8.68
C SER A 63 8.58 -5.34 -9.51
N TRP A 64 8.72 -4.47 -10.51
CA TRP A 64 7.70 -4.27 -11.54
C TRP A 64 7.65 -5.41 -12.57
N SER A 65 8.49 -6.43 -12.44
CA SER A 65 8.48 -7.58 -13.34
C SER A 65 7.21 -8.43 -13.16
N GLN A 66 6.66 -8.89 -14.26
CA GLN A 66 5.40 -9.66 -14.29
C GLN A 66 5.55 -11.04 -13.62
N ASP A 67 6.73 -11.65 -13.69
CA ASP A 67 7.03 -12.93 -13.05
C ASP A 67 6.94 -12.89 -11.51
N GLN A 68 7.12 -11.71 -10.91
CA GLN A 68 7.01 -11.48 -9.47
C GLN A 68 5.62 -10.99 -9.02
N GLN A 69 4.65 -10.86 -9.94
CA GLN A 69 3.27 -10.46 -9.63
C GLN A 69 2.42 -11.67 -9.24
N ASN A 70 2.84 -12.40 -8.20
CA ASN A 70 2.12 -13.57 -7.72
C ASN A 70 2.23 -13.75 -6.21
N LEU A 71 1.23 -14.43 -5.63
CA LEU A 71 1.14 -14.62 -4.19
C LEU A 71 2.25 -15.52 -3.62
N ASN A 72 2.71 -16.51 -4.37
CA ASN A 72 3.75 -17.42 -3.89
C ASN A 72 5.06 -16.65 -3.63
N HIS A 73 5.43 -15.74 -4.53
CA HIS A 73 6.60 -14.87 -4.39
C HIS A 73 6.47 -13.96 -3.16
N LEU A 74 5.34 -13.24 -3.04
CA LEU A 74 5.13 -12.33 -1.90
C LEU A 74 5.08 -13.06 -0.56
N MET A 75 4.39 -14.20 -0.48
CA MET A 75 4.29 -14.98 0.75
C MET A 75 5.65 -15.55 1.17
N ALA A 76 6.46 -16.01 0.21
CA ALA A 76 7.83 -16.44 0.49
C ALA A 76 8.68 -15.28 1.04
N ALA A 77 8.60 -14.09 0.42
CA ALA A 77 9.33 -12.91 0.88
C ALA A 77 8.88 -12.45 2.29
N LEU A 78 7.57 -12.39 2.54
CA LEU A 78 7.01 -12.03 3.84
C LEU A 78 7.37 -13.03 4.94
N ALA A 79 7.47 -14.33 4.62
CA ALA A 79 7.92 -15.34 5.56
C ALA A 79 9.39 -15.11 5.98
N GLN A 80 10.24 -14.58 5.09
CA GLN A 80 11.63 -14.21 5.42
C GLN A 80 11.71 -12.95 6.29
N VAL A 81 10.82 -11.98 6.06
CA VAL A 81 10.73 -10.77 6.91
C VAL A 81 10.28 -11.13 8.32
N GLY A 82 9.26 -11.98 8.44
CA GLY A 82 8.70 -12.38 9.72
C GLY A 82 7.92 -11.26 10.42
N PRO A 83 7.40 -11.53 11.64
CA PRO A 83 6.73 -10.52 12.44
C PRO A 83 7.71 -9.47 12.99
N PRO A 84 7.24 -8.23 13.27
CA PRO A 84 8.08 -7.20 13.85
C PRO A 84 8.66 -7.67 15.20
N GLN A 85 9.96 -7.51 15.35
CA GLN A 85 10.67 -7.84 16.58
C GLN A 85 10.61 -6.66 17.56
N ASN A 86 10.34 -6.92 18.83
CA ASN A 86 10.40 -5.90 19.88
C ASN A 86 11.86 -5.61 20.25
N VAL A 87 12.58 -4.91 19.38
CA VAL A 87 13.97 -4.54 19.64
C VAL A 87 14.00 -3.16 20.28
N SER A 88 14.23 -3.13 21.59
CA SER A 88 14.40 -1.89 22.35
C SER A 88 15.51 -1.03 21.74
N GLY A 89 15.22 0.26 21.48
CA GLY A 89 16.21 1.26 21.07
C GLY A 89 16.36 1.51 19.57
N LYS A 90 15.57 0.86 18.71
CA LYS A 90 15.55 1.17 17.27
C LYS A 90 14.36 2.06 16.91
N GLU A 91 14.63 3.25 16.36
CA GLU A 91 13.59 4.14 15.83
C GLU A 91 13.06 3.58 14.51
N CYS A 92 11.89 2.94 14.56
CA CYS A 92 11.19 2.49 13.36
C CYS A 92 10.32 3.63 12.84
N ASN A 93 10.37 3.90 11.53
CA ASN A 93 9.60 4.98 10.91
C ASN A 93 9.04 4.55 9.56
N VAL A 94 7.77 4.88 9.31
CA VAL A 94 7.06 4.59 8.06
C VAL A 94 7.58 5.41 6.86
N ILE A 95 8.25 6.54 7.14
CA ILE A 95 8.83 7.40 6.10
C ILE A 95 9.82 6.65 5.20
N HIS A 96 10.59 5.70 5.74
CA HIS A 96 11.51 4.91 4.92
C HIS A 96 10.76 4.17 3.80
N GLY A 97 9.64 3.52 4.14
CA GLY A 97 8.77 2.84 3.18
C GLY A 97 8.08 3.79 2.21
N LEU A 98 7.65 4.97 2.67
CA LEU A 98 7.05 5.97 1.79
C LEU A 98 8.04 6.51 0.75
N ASN A 99 9.28 6.77 1.14
CA ASN A 99 10.34 7.17 0.21
C ASN A 99 10.63 6.05 -0.80
N ALA A 100 10.81 4.81 -0.34
CA ALA A 100 11.01 3.67 -1.23
C ALA A 100 9.84 3.44 -2.19
N ALA A 101 8.59 3.74 -1.76
CA ALA A 101 7.43 3.66 -2.63
C ALA A 101 7.43 4.74 -3.71
N ILE A 102 7.85 5.98 -3.38
CA ILE A 102 8.04 7.05 -4.37
C ILE A 102 9.15 6.68 -5.35
N GLU A 103 10.29 6.19 -4.86
CA GLU A 103 11.41 5.72 -5.69
C GLU A 103 10.95 4.64 -6.66
N ALA A 104 10.24 3.62 -6.17
CA ALA A 104 9.70 2.57 -7.00
C ALA A 104 8.72 3.11 -8.06
N LEU A 105 7.89 4.11 -7.73
CA LEU A 105 7.01 4.74 -8.72
C LEU A 105 7.77 5.54 -9.78
N CYS A 106 8.99 6.01 -9.51
CA CYS A 106 9.85 6.62 -10.52
C CYS A 106 10.49 5.59 -11.47
N GLU A 107 10.56 4.31 -11.09
CA GLU A 107 11.09 3.26 -11.96
C GLU A 107 10.14 2.96 -13.13
N CYS A 108 10.71 2.86 -14.33
CA CYS A 108 9.94 2.49 -15.53
C CYS A 108 9.64 0.98 -15.51
N SER A 109 8.37 0.60 -15.55
CA SER A 109 7.98 -0.80 -15.77
C SER A 109 8.27 -1.25 -17.20
N GLU A 110 8.37 -2.56 -17.43
CA GLU A 110 8.55 -3.15 -18.77
C GLU A 110 7.44 -2.71 -19.74
N ILE A 111 6.19 -2.68 -19.24
CA ILE A 111 5.01 -2.26 -20.00
C ILE A 111 5.09 -0.78 -20.38
N GLN A 112 5.55 0.09 -19.47
CA GLN A 112 5.76 1.51 -19.77
C GLN A 112 6.91 1.72 -20.76
N HIS A 113 7.98 0.94 -20.61
CA HIS A 113 9.13 0.99 -21.50
C HIS A 113 8.75 0.59 -22.93
N GLU A 114 8.04 -0.53 -23.10
CA GLU A 114 7.53 -0.98 -24.40
C GLU A 114 6.60 0.05 -25.04
N LYS A 115 5.66 0.62 -24.27
CA LYS A 115 4.77 1.68 -24.79
C LYS A 115 5.54 2.90 -25.27
N ARG A 116 6.60 3.31 -24.56
CA ARG A 116 7.45 4.45 -24.89
C ARG A 116 8.30 4.21 -26.15
N THR A 117 8.78 2.98 -26.36
CA THR A 117 9.63 2.64 -27.51
C THR A 117 8.85 2.17 -28.73
N SER A 118 7.54 1.91 -28.59
CA SER A 118 6.68 1.56 -29.72
C SER A 118 6.67 2.67 -30.78
N MET A 119 6.66 2.31 -32.07
CA MET A 119 6.59 3.28 -33.19
C MET A 119 5.17 3.85 -33.42
N THR A 120 4.33 3.84 -32.39
CA THR A 120 2.92 4.27 -32.47
C THR A 120 2.77 5.72 -32.00
N GLU A 121 1.72 6.43 -32.44
CA GLU A 121 1.44 7.82 -32.01
C GLU A 121 1.27 7.98 -30.47
N SER A 122 1.08 6.87 -29.74
CA SER A 122 0.98 6.84 -28.27
C SER A 122 2.31 6.89 -27.52
N ALA A 123 3.45 6.73 -28.20
CA ALA A 123 4.78 6.63 -27.58
C ALA A 123 5.15 7.84 -26.70
N GLY A 124 4.76 9.05 -27.12
CA GLY A 124 5.00 10.30 -26.38
C GLY A 124 3.97 10.60 -25.27
N LYS A 125 2.96 9.75 -25.06
CA LYS A 125 1.83 10.01 -24.15
C LYS A 125 1.84 9.13 -22.89
N VAL A 126 2.90 8.37 -22.63
CA VAL A 126 2.97 7.49 -21.44
C VAL A 126 2.97 8.35 -20.17
N VAL A 127 1.84 8.38 -19.46
CA VAL A 127 1.69 9.06 -18.18
C VAL A 127 1.98 8.08 -17.05
N ASN A 128 2.93 8.42 -16.19
CA ASN A 128 3.22 7.71 -14.96
C ASN A 128 2.26 8.15 -13.85
N ARG A 129 1.38 7.24 -13.45
CA ARG A 129 0.44 7.43 -12.34
C ARG A 129 0.58 6.28 -11.37
N GLY A 130 0.54 6.59 -10.09
CA GLY A 130 0.65 5.61 -9.02
C GLY A 130 -0.34 5.85 -7.89
N ARG A 131 -0.49 4.82 -7.06
CA ARG A 131 -1.15 4.90 -5.77
C ARG A 131 -0.27 4.20 -4.73
N ILE A 132 -0.10 4.84 -3.59
CA ILE A 132 0.63 4.30 -2.44
C ILE A 132 -0.41 4.04 -1.34
N ILE A 133 -0.53 2.78 -0.93
CA ILE A 133 -1.40 2.36 0.17
C ILE A 133 -0.51 2.01 1.36
N CYS A 134 -0.60 2.79 2.42
CA CYS A 134 0.26 2.68 3.59
C CYS A 134 -0.54 2.17 4.80
N PHE A 135 -0.27 0.95 5.23
CA PHE A 135 -0.79 0.39 6.47
C PHE A 135 0.13 0.75 7.64
N THR A 136 -0.38 1.48 8.62
CA THR A 136 0.41 1.89 9.79
C THR A 136 -0.45 2.18 11.01
N ASN A 137 0.17 2.21 12.20
CA ASN A 137 -0.44 2.71 13.42
C ASN A 137 0.17 4.07 13.73
N VAL A 138 -0.65 5.13 13.72
CA VAL A 138 -0.24 6.50 14.07
C VAL A 138 -0.99 6.93 15.32
N LYS A 139 -0.43 7.90 16.03
CA LYS A 139 -0.83 8.27 17.39
C LYS A 139 -1.70 9.52 17.45
N SER A 140 -1.72 10.32 16.37
CA SER A 140 -2.48 11.57 16.32
C SER A 140 -2.69 12.08 14.89
N ASP A 141 -3.66 12.97 14.69
CA ASP A 141 -3.83 13.75 13.46
C ASP A 141 -2.58 14.59 13.10
N LEU A 142 -1.83 15.06 14.11
CA LEU A 142 -0.59 15.82 13.87
C LEU A 142 0.46 14.94 13.16
N GLU A 143 0.64 13.71 13.64
CA GLU A 143 1.55 12.75 13.01
C GLU A 143 1.12 12.44 11.57
N VAL A 144 -0.18 12.29 11.31
CA VAL A 144 -0.71 12.11 9.95
C VAL A 144 -0.34 13.29 9.05
N ASN A 145 -0.56 14.53 9.50
CA ASN A 145 -0.26 15.71 8.71
C ASN A 145 1.26 15.83 8.44
N SER A 146 2.11 15.58 9.44
CA SER A 146 3.56 15.56 9.25
C SER A 146 4.00 14.50 8.25
N LEU A 147 3.44 13.28 8.29
CA LEU A 147 3.74 12.24 7.30
C LEU A 147 3.33 12.65 5.88
N VAL A 148 2.17 13.31 5.72
CA VAL A 148 1.70 13.81 4.43
C VAL A 148 2.62 14.92 3.88
N GLU A 149 3.05 15.84 4.73
CA GLU A 149 3.99 16.91 4.35
C GLU A 149 5.36 16.35 3.95
N CYS A 150 5.90 15.40 4.71
CA CYS A 150 7.13 14.69 4.36
C CYS A 150 7.00 13.96 3.02
N PHE A 151 5.89 13.24 2.82
CA PHE A 151 5.59 12.53 1.57
C PHE A 151 5.53 13.48 0.37
N GLN A 152 4.84 14.62 0.50
CA GLN A 152 4.74 15.62 -0.56
C GLN A 152 6.12 16.20 -0.92
N SER A 153 6.92 16.52 0.10
CA SER A 153 8.26 17.07 -0.09
C SER A 153 9.15 16.06 -0.83
N ALA A 154 9.13 14.80 -0.40
CA ALA A 154 9.87 13.72 -1.06
C ALA A 154 9.41 13.51 -2.51
N LEU A 155 8.09 13.49 -2.76
CA LEU A 155 7.56 13.32 -4.12
C LEU A 155 8.06 14.41 -5.08
N LEU A 156 8.06 15.66 -4.63
CA LEU A 156 8.58 16.79 -5.42
C LEU A 156 10.09 16.67 -5.68
N GLU A 157 10.85 16.23 -4.69
CA GLU A 157 12.29 16.02 -4.82
C GLU A 157 12.62 14.89 -5.80
N HIS A 158 11.98 13.73 -5.67
CA HIS A 158 12.17 12.61 -6.59
C HIS A 158 11.73 12.95 -8.02
N ASN A 159 10.68 13.75 -8.20
CA ASN A 159 10.28 14.23 -9.52
C ASN A 159 11.34 15.17 -10.15
N LYS A 160 12.02 16.01 -9.35
CA LYS A 160 13.16 16.81 -9.85
C LYS A 160 14.29 15.90 -10.30
N LEU A 161 14.65 14.89 -9.51
CA LEU A 161 15.69 13.93 -9.87
C LEU A 161 15.33 13.14 -11.13
N ALA A 162 14.08 12.69 -11.24
CA ALA A 162 13.59 11.95 -12.40
C ALA A 162 13.56 12.81 -13.68
N SER A 163 13.34 14.12 -13.56
CA SER A 163 13.37 15.04 -14.71
C SER A 163 14.75 15.20 -15.35
N SER A 164 15.81 14.91 -14.58
CA SER A 164 17.21 14.95 -15.03
C SER A 164 17.81 13.57 -15.32
N SER A 165 17.00 12.50 -15.31
CA SER A 165 17.45 11.12 -15.48
C SER A 165 16.82 10.49 -16.73
N ASP A 166 17.64 9.78 -17.51
CA ASP A 166 17.15 9.01 -18.68
C ASP A 166 16.48 7.68 -18.28
N SER A 167 16.75 7.19 -17.07
CA SER A 167 16.27 5.89 -16.59
C SER A 167 15.01 5.95 -15.72
N LEU A 168 14.62 7.15 -15.28
CA LEU A 168 13.48 7.36 -14.39
C LEU A 168 12.29 8.02 -15.11
N MET A 169 11.13 7.97 -14.46
CA MET A 169 9.90 8.59 -14.89
C MET A 169 9.40 9.57 -13.83
N ILE A 170 9.14 10.81 -14.23
CA ILE A 170 8.40 11.77 -13.38
C ILE A 170 7.02 11.18 -13.09
N ILE A 171 6.58 11.22 -11.83
CA ILE A 171 5.26 10.82 -11.38
C ILE A 171 4.29 12.01 -11.59
N GLN A 172 3.37 11.90 -12.56
CA GLN A 172 2.41 12.98 -12.84
C GLN A 172 1.20 12.99 -11.90
N HIS A 173 0.84 11.83 -11.36
CA HIS A 173 -0.25 11.70 -10.38
C HIS A 173 0.09 10.61 -9.37
N CYS A 174 -0.01 10.96 -8.08
CA CYS A 174 0.14 9.99 -7.00
C CYS A 174 -1.03 10.14 -6.03
N GLU A 175 -1.70 9.04 -5.72
CA GLU A 175 -2.67 8.98 -4.63
C GLU A 175 -2.05 8.34 -3.40
N LEU A 176 -2.09 9.04 -2.27
CA LEU A 176 -1.66 8.48 -0.97
C LEU A 176 -2.89 8.05 -0.18
N VAL A 177 -2.95 6.77 0.18
CA VAL A 177 -3.98 6.19 1.03
C VAL A 177 -3.35 5.75 2.35
N MET A 178 -3.69 6.43 3.43
CA MET A 178 -3.21 6.09 4.77
C MET A 178 -4.25 5.22 5.49
N MET A 179 -3.90 3.97 5.74
CA MET A 179 -4.73 2.99 6.44
C MET A 179 -4.28 2.92 7.90
N HIS A 180 -5.00 3.61 8.79
CA HIS A 180 -4.74 3.53 10.22
C HIS A 180 -5.27 2.22 10.79
N VAL A 181 -4.36 1.35 11.24
CA VAL A 181 -4.71 0.05 11.85
C VAL A 181 -4.49 0.13 13.35
N TYR A 182 -5.52 -0.20 14.13
CA TYR A 182 -5.49 -0.14 15.60
C TYR A 182 -6.23 -1.34 16.23
N PRO A 183 -5.93 -1.69 17.49
CA PRO A 183 -6.60 -2.79 18.18
C PRO A 183 -8.10 -2.50 18.38
N VAL A 184 -8.95 -3.51 18.17
CA VAL A 184 -10.42 -3.38 18.26
C VAL A 184 -10.91 -2.88 19.63
N ASN A 185 -10.14 -3.12 20.69
CA ASN A 185 -10.46 -2.69 22.05
C ASN A 185 -9.97 -1.27 22.40
N LYS A 186 -9.47 -0.52 21.42
CA LYS A 186 -9.07 0.88 21.58
C LYS A 186 -9.94 1.75 20.69
N GLU A 187 -10.19 2.98 21.12
CA GLU A 187 -10.81 3.99 20.27
C GLU A 187 -9.78 4.54 19.27
N SER A 188 -10.27 4.91 18.07
CA SER A 188 -9.43 5.59 17.09
C SER A 188 -9.00 6.95 17.65
N VAL A 189 -7.69 7.22 17.61
CA VAL A 189 -7.10 8.51 18.01
C VAL A 189 -7.08 9.53 16.88
N ILE A 190 -7.65 9.17 15.73
CA ILE A 190 -7.65 9.98 14.51
C ILE A 190 -9.07 10.18 14.03
N ALA A 191 -9.39 11.41 13.64
CA ALA A 191 -10.63 11.74 12.97
C ALA A 191 -10.62 11.23 11.51
N HIS A 192 -11.78 10.80 11.01
CA HIS A 192 -11.91 10.47 9.59
C HIS A 192 -11.76 11.76 8.75
N GLN A 193 -10.74 11.82 7.89
CA GLN A 193 -10.51 12.96 7.01
C GLN A 193 -11.03 12.65 5.59
N PRO A 194 -11.84 13.54 4.97
CA PRO A 194 -12.26 13.39 3.58
C PRO A 194 -11.08 13.56 2.62
N LYS A 195 -11.29 13.28 1.33
CA LYS A 195 -10.26 13.42 0.31
C LYS A 195 -9.69 14.85 0.30
N LYS A 196 -8.39 15.03 0.58
CA LYS A 196 -7.71 16.32 0.44
C LYS A 196 -6.92 16.33 -0.87
N ALA A 197 -7.23 17.30 -1.74
CA ALA A 197 -6.52 17.53 -2.98
C ALA A 197 -5.40 18.57 -2.78
N PHE A 198 -4.17 18.29 -3.23
CA PHE A 198 -3.05 19.25 -3.19
C PHE A 198 -2.47 19.45 -4.62
N CYS A 199 -2.12 20.70 -4.99
CA CYS A 199 -1.50 21.11 -6.28
C CYS A 199 0.03 20.87 -6.29
N SER A 200 0.81 20.76 -7.38
CA SER A 200 0.62 20.93 -8.84
C SER A 200 0.87 19.65 -9.67
N ALA A 201 1.11 18.52 -9.03
CA ALA A 201 0.71 17.21 -9.52
C ALA A 201 -0.58 16.90 -8.76
N LYS A 202 -1.71 16.63 -9.44
CA LYS A 202 -2.99 16.39 -8.76
C LYS A 202 -2.79 15.26 -7.73
N LEU A 203 -2.65 15.61 -6.46
CA LEU A 203 -2.54 14.66 -5.36
C LEU A 203 -3.95 14.47 -4.82
N SER A 204 -4.48 13.27 -4.85
CA SER A 204 -5.67 12.91 -4.07
C SER A 204 -5.16 12.14 -2.86
N SER A 205 -5.41 12.61 -1.64
CA SER A 205 -5.21 11.79 -0.44
C SER A 205 -6.57 11.28 -0.01
N SER A 206 -6.72 9.98 0.27
CA SER A 206 -7.97 9.42 0.80
C SER A 206 -7.68 8.59 2.05
N MET A 207 -8.41 8.85 3.14
CA MET A 207 -8.30 8.09 4.38
C MET A 207 -9.55 7.22 4.49
N LEU A 208 -9.40 5.89 4.38
CA LEU A 208 -10.52 4.94 4.55
C LEU A 208 -10.29 4.13 5.82
N LEU A 209 -11.11 4.40 6.83
CA LEU A 209 -11.11 3.73 8.12
C LEU A 209 -12.36 2.86 8.26
N LYS A 210 -12.31 1.70 7.63
CA LYS A 210 -12.98 0.44 8.02
C LYS A 210 -12.44 -0.62 7.07
N LEU A 211 -12.04 -1.77 7.62
CA LEU A 211 -11.46 -2.87 6.84
C LEU A 211 -12.59 -3.56 6.05
N GLU A 212 -13.07 -2.90 5.00
CA GLU A 212 -13.88 -3.50 3.95
C GLU A 212 -13.07 -3.40 2.66
N ILE A 213 -12.23 -4.40 2.44
CA ILE A 213 -11.37 -4.56 1.25
C ILE A 213 -12.18 -4.39 -0.05
N TYR A 214 -13.45 -4.79 -0.03
CA TYR A 214 -14.42 -4.60 -1.12
C TYR A 214 -14.59 -3.14 -1.55
N HIS A 215 -14.67 -2.19 -0.61
CA HIS A 215 -14.81 -0.77 -0.96
C HIS A 215 -13.53 -0.18 -1.56
N LEU A 216 -12.35 -0.68 -1.18
CA LEU A 216 -11.08 -0.23 -1.75
C LEU A 216 -10.91 -0.72 -3.19
N THR A 217 -11.28 -1.96 -3.50
CA THR A 217 -11.22 -2.47 -4.88
C THR A 217 -12.23 -1.76 -5.78
N ASP A 218 -13.46 -1.55 -5.30
CA ASP A 218 -14.50 -0.84 -6.08
C ASP A 218 -14.10 0.63 -6.33
N LEU A 219 -13.59 1.34 -5.32
CA LEU A 219 -13.09 2.72 -5.47
C LEU A 219 -11.78 2.82 -6.25
N HIS A 220 -11.00 1.73 -6.36
CA HIS A 220 -9.72 1.74 -7.11
C HIS A 220 -9.93 1.56 -8.61
N PHE A 221 -10.91 0.76 -9.01
CA PHE A 221 -11.13 0.39 -10.40
C PHE A 221 -12.40 0.98 -11.02
N ALA A 222 -13.22 1.73 -10.26
CA ALA A 222 -14.23 2.59 -10.84
C ALA A 222 -13.55 3.68 -11.69
N GLU A 223 -13.74 3.63 -13.01
CA GLU A 223 -13.34 4.71 -13.90
C GLU A 223 -14.02 6.02 -13.46
N PRO A 224 -13.34 7.18 -13.53
CA PRO A 224 -14.02 8.44 -13.35
C PRO A 224 -15.05 8.57 -14.49
N GLU A 225 -16.34 8.55 -14.14
CA GLU A 225 -17.40 8.95 -15.05
C GLU A 225 -16.98 10.27 -15.71
N THR A 226 -16.94 10.24 -17.03
CA THR A 226 -16.73 11.42 -17.84
C THR A 226 -17.76 12.47 -17.41
N LEU A 227 -17.31 13.52 -16.73
CA LEU A 227 -18.04 14.79 -16.66
C LEU A 227 -18.01 15.37 -18.08
N GLY A 228 -18.83 14.79 -18.95
CA GLY A 228 -19.17 15.26 -20.27
C GLY A 228 -20.36 16.20 -20.14
N GLU A 229 -20.06 17.46 -20.37
CA GLU A 229 -20.95 18.55 -20.77
C GLU A 229 -22.35 18.11 -21.26
N ARG A 230 -23.38 18.60 -20.59
CA ARG A 230 -24.63 19.06 -21.22
C ARG A 230 -25.03 20.40 -20.60
#